data_AF-A0AA88A2W2-F1
#
_entry.id   AF-A0AA88A2W2-F1
#
_cell.length_a   1.000
_cell.length_b   1.000
_cell.length_c   1.000
_cell.angle_alpha   90.00
_cell.angle_beta   90.00
_cell.angle_gamma   90.00
#
_symmetry.space_group_name_H-M   'P 1'
#
loop_
_entity.id
_entity.type
_entity.pdbx_description
1 polymer ?
#
loop_
_entity_poly.entity_id
_entity_poly.type
_entity_poly.pdbx_seq_one_letter_code
_entity_poly.pdbx_strand_id
1 'polypeptide(L)' 'MAFQKNLLVCAPISCGSVEETLASMEKAKAEGADLVELRLDSMSFSHISQLHYLITQRSLPTILSLRYGGLKVGGI' A
#
# COMPACT_ATOMS: atom_id res chain seq x y z
N MET A 1 -11.83 -19.66 23.16
CA MET A 1 -10.83 -19.43 22.10
C MET A 1 -10.19 -18.08 22.38
N ALA A 2 -8.95 -18.08 22.86
CA ALA A 2 -8.23 -16.84 23.22
C ALA A 2 -7.96 -16.01 21.94
N PHE A 3 -8.09 -14.70 22.04
CA PHE A 3 -7.70 -13.76 20.99
C PHE A 3 -6.17 -13.78 20.90
N GLN A 4 -5.61 -14.66 20.05
CA GLN A 4 -4.18 -14.69 19.73
C GLN A 4 -3.83 -13.38 19.01
N LYS A 5 -3.40 -12.34 19.75
CA LYS A 5 -2.85 -11.12 19.17
C LYS A 5 -1.44 -11.39 18.68
N ASN A 6 -1.32 -11.96 17.49
CA ASN A 6 -0.09 -11.78 16.72
C ASN A 6 -0.11 -10.33 16.22
N LEU A 7 0.71 -9.48 16.84
CA LEU A 7 0.98 -8.13 16.35
C LEU A 7 1.62 -8.27 14.97
N LEU A 8 0.99 -7.67 13.95
CA LEU A 8 1.52 -7.67 12.59
C LEU A 8 2.20 -6.33 12.30
N VAL A 9 3.36 -6.40 11.66
CA VAL A 9 4.10 -5.24 11.15
C VAL A 9 3.59 -4.91 9.76
N CYS A 10 3.00 -3.72 9.60
CA CYS A 10 2.52 -3.21 8.32
C CYS A 10 3.43 -2.09 7.82
N ALA A 11 3.98 -2.25 6.61
CA ALA A 11 4.80 -1.24 5.96
C ALA A 11 3.96 -0.40 4.96
N PRO A 12 3.79 0.92 5.19
CA PRO A 12 3.12 1.79 4.23
C PRO A 12 4.02 2.08 3.03
N ILE A 13 3.48 1.91 1.83
CA ILE A 13 4.17 2.17 0.56
C ILE A 13 3.50 3.35 -0.14
N SER A 14 4.33 4.28 -0.61
CA SER A 14 3.90 5.47 -1.34
C SER A 14 4.94 5.78 -2.40
N CYS A 15 4.69 5.28 -3.61
CA CYS A 15 5.60 5.40 -4.74
C CYS A 15 4.84 5.92 -5.96
N GLY A 16 5.56 6.61 -6.85
CA GLY A 16 4.97 7.25 -8.01
C GLY A 16 4.61 6.24 -9.10
N SER A 17 5.44 5.20 -9.28
CA SER A 17 5.28 4.20 -10.33
C SER A 17 4.94 2.79 -9.80
N VAL A 18 4.50 1.93 -10.71
CA VAL A 18 4.18 0.51 -10.44
C VAL A 18 5.45 -0.26 -10.06
N GLU A 19 6.54 -0.02 -10.78
CA GLU A 19 7.83 -0.70 -10.59
C GLU A 19 8.44 -0.35 -9.23
N GLU A 20 8.44 0.92 -8.86
CA GLU A 20 8.90 1.39 -7.54
C GLU A 20 8.08 0.77 -6.41
N THR A 21 6.77 0.63 -6.63
CA THR A 21 5.87 0.02 -5.65
C THR A 21 6.21 -1.45 -5.42
N LEU A 22 6.44 -2.21 -6.49
CA LEU A 22 6.84 -3.63 -6.38
C LEU A 22 8.21 -3.78 -5.70
N ALA A 23 9.19 -2.95 -6.09
CA ALA A 23 10.51 -2.95 -5.45
C ALA A 23 10.40 -2.62 -3.95
N SER A 24 9.52 -1.69 -3.58
CA SER A 24 9.27 -1.33 -2.18
C SER A 24 8.59 -2.45 -1.39
N MET A 25 7.71 -3.24 -2.02
CA MET A 25 7.13 -4.42 -1.37
C MET A 25 8.19 -5.49 -1.09
N GLU A 26 9.06 -5.78 -2.06
CA GLU A 26 10.18 -6.72 -1.88
C GLU A 26 11.13 -6.25 -0.78
N LYS A 27 11.43 -4.95 -0.74
CA LYS A 27 12.23 -4.38 0.34
C LYS A 27 11.55 -4.52 1.70
N ALA A 28 10.27 -4.19 1.82
CA ALA A 28 9.52 -4.33 3.08
C ALA A 28 9.51 -5.78 3.58
N LYS A 29 9.37 -6.74 2.67
CA LYS A 29 9.49 -8.16 2.96
C LYS A 29 10.87 -8.54 3.46
N ALA A 30 11.92 -8.08 2.80
CA ALA A 30 13.30 -8.32 3.22
C ALA A 30 13.61 -7.72 4.60
N GLU A 31 12.95 -6.62 4.96
CA GLU A 31 13.06 -5.95 6.27
C GLU A 31 12.17 -6.59 7.36
N GLY A 32 11.36 -7.60 7.03
CA GLY A 32 10.55 -8.36 7.99
C GLY A 32 9.13 -7.85 8.21
N ALA A 33 8.56 -7.09 7.27
CA ALA A 33 7.15 -6.74 7.32
C ALA A 33 6.25 -7.96 7.06
N ASP A 34 5.14 -8.06 7.81
CA ASP A 34 4.14 -9.11 7.64
C ASP A 34 3.13 -8.79 6.53
N LEU A 35 2.88 -7.50 6.30
CA LEU A 35 2.00 -6.99 5.24
C LEU A 35 2.39 -5.56 4.83
N VAL A 36 1.78 -5.10 3.73
CA VAL A 36 2.01 -3.76 3.19
C VAL A 36 0.71 -2.98 3.04
N GLU A 37 0.73 -1.67 3.27
CA GLU A 37 -0.36 -0.74 2.94
C GLU A 37 0.01 0.02 1.66
N LEU A 38 -0.70 -0.23 0.56
CA LEU A 38 -0.57 0.57 -0.67
C LEU A 38 -1.48 1.79 -0.60
N ARG A 39 -0.89 2.98 -0.64
CA ARG A 39 -1.64 4.24 -0.70
C ARG A 39 -1.94 4.64 -2.14
N LEU A 40 -3.17 4.36 -2.58
CA LEU A 40 -3.66 4.69 -3.92
C LEU A 40 -3.68 6.22 -4.16
N ASP A 41 -3.87 7.02 -3.12
CA ASP A 41 -3.83 8.48 -3.19
C ASP A 41 -2.45 9.05 -3.55
N SER A 42 -1.38 8.26 -3.38
CA SER A 42 0.00 8.67 -3.67
C SER A 42 0.57 8.11 -4.97
N MET A 43 -0.17 7.20 -5.63
CA MET A 43 0.29 6.50 -6.81
C MET A 43 -0.24 7.16 -8.08
N SER A 44 0.62 7.31 -9.08
CA SER A 44 0.20 7.74 -10.42
C SER A 44 -0.13 6.51 -11.26
N PHE A 45 -1.42 6.15 -11.33
CA PHE A 45 -1.92 5.12 -12.23
C PHE A 45 -3.01 5.69 -13.13
N SER A 46 -2.96 5.38 -14.42
CA SER A 46 -3.91 5.82 -15.44
C SER A 46 -4.98 4.79 -15.75
N HIS A 47 -4.71 3.51 -15.42
CA HIS A 47 -5.62 2.41 -15.71
C HIS A 47 -5.72 1.43 -14.54
N ILE A 48 -6.93 0.89 -14.33
CA ILE A 48 -7.21 -0.13 -13.31
C ILE A 48 -6.40 -1.43 -13.54
N SER A 49 -5.94 -1.67 -14.76
CA SER A 49 -5.04 -2.78 -15.11
C SER A 49 -3.72 -2.72 -14.35
N GLN A 50 -3.22 -1.52 -14.03
CA GLN A 50 -2.00 -1.35 -13.22
C GLN A 50 -2.23 -1.81 -11.78
N LEU A 51 -3.40 -1.52 -11.20
CA LEU A 51 -3.77 -2.02 -9.88
C LEU A 51 -3.93 -3.55 -9.88
N HIS A 52 -4.57 -4.10 -10.91
CA HIS A 52 -4.70 -5.55 -11.08
C HIS A 52 -3.33 -6.24 -11.17
N TYR A 53 -2.40 -5.64 -11.93
CA TYR A 53 -1.03 -6.11 -12.02
C TYR A 53 -0.31 -6.10 -10.67
N LEU A 54 -0.41 -4.99 -9.90
CA LEU A 54 0.17 -4.88 -8.56
C LEU A 54 -0.38 -5.93 -7.59
N ILE A 55 -1.70 -6.17 -7.60
CA ILE A 55 -2.32 -7.20 -6.75
C ILE A 55 -1.84 -8.60 -7.13
N THR A 56 -1.60 -8.85 -8.41
CA THR A 56 -1.13 -10.15 -8.92
C THR A 56 0.34 -10.38 -8.58
N GLN A 57 1.17 -9.34 -8.60
CA GLN A 57 2.62 -9.42 -8.38
C GLN A 57 3.05 -9.19 -6.93
N ARG A 58 2.11 -8.94 -6.01
CA ARG A 58 2.43 -8.61 -4.61
C ARG A 58 3.24 -9.71 -3.93
N SER A 59 4.28 -9.31 -3.21
CA SER A 59 5.19 -10.21 -2.50
C SER A 59 4.77 -10.52 -1.06
N LEU A 60 3.82 -9.72 -0.55
CA LEU A 60 3.23 -9.77 0.79
C LEU A 60 1.71 -9.56 0.71
N PRO A 61 0.93 -9.98 1.73
CA PRO A 61 -0.44 -9.52 1.92
C PRO A 61 -0.50 -7.99 1.85
N THR A 62 -1.52 -7.47 1.17
CA THR A 62 -1.61 -6.05 0.83
C THR A 62 -2.96 -5.48 1.24
N ILE A 63 -2.93 -4.37 1.98
CA ILE A 63 -4.06 -3.50 2.24
C ILE A 63 -4.04 -2.40 1.19
N LEU A 64 -5.18 -2.16 0.54
CA LEU A 64 -5.36 -1.02 -0.35
C LEU A 64 -6.02 0.10 0.45
N SER A 65 -5.35 1.25 0.53
CA SER A 65 -5.86 2.44 1.21
C SER A 65 -6.00 3.57 0.22
N LEU A 66 -7.15 4.24 0.23
CA LEU A 66 -7.39 5.49 -0.48
C LEU A 66 -7.72 6.56 0.55
N ARG A 67 -6.78 7.48 0.80
CA ARG A 67 -7.00 8.58 1.73
C ARG A 67 -7.50 9.80 0.98
N TYR A 68 -8.74 10.17 1.24
CA TYR A 68 -9.27 11.44 0.74
C TYR A 68 -8.58 12.57 1.53
N GLY A 69 -7.82 13.42 0.84
CA GLY A 69 -7.31 14.65 1.44
C GLY A 69 -8.51 15.46 1.92
N GLY A 70 -8.64 15.65 3.24
CA GLY A 70 -9.79 16.34 3.82
C GLY A 70 -10.09 17.63 3.08
N LEU A 71 -11.38 17.96 2.93
CA LEU A 71 -11.85 19.22 2.36
C LEU A 71 -10.92 20.33 2.82
N LYS A 72 -10.13 20.91 1.91
CA LYS A 72 -9.55 22.22 2.17
C LYS A 72 -10.75 23.15 2.25
N VAL A 73 -11.28 23.34 3.46
CA VAL A 73 -12.22 24.40 3.76
C VAL A 73 -11.43 25.66 3.46
N GLY A 74 -11.59 26.17 2.22
CA GLY A 74 -11.01 27.42 1.80
C GLY A 74 -11.50 28.46 2.79
N GLY A 75 -10.55 29.04 3.54
CA GLY A 75 -10.81 30.23 4.31
C GLY A 75 -11.34 31.31 3.37
N ILE A 76 -12.52 31.80 3.74
CA ILE A 76 -13.12 33.09 3.38
C ILE A 76 -12.07 34.19 3.15
#